data_AF-A0A2V8NQM3-F1
#
_entry.id   AF-A0A2V8NQM3-F1
#
_cell.length_a   1.000
_cell.length_b   1.000
_cell.length_c   1.000
_cell.angle_alpha   90.00
_cell.angle_beta   90.00
_cell.angle_gamma   90.00
#
_symmetry.space_group_name_H-M   'P 1'
#
loop_
_entity.id
_entity.type
_entity.pdbx_description
1 polymer ?
#
loop_
_entity_poly.entity_id
_entity_poly.type
_entity_poly.pdbx_seq_one_letter_code
_entity_poly.pdbx_strand_id
1 'polypeptide(L)'
;TWRDPDFSEFAGVNPVFRYIISSRIHWWESANDANQVFSVGIMANNIWVMFQAFAFGALLGIGTLWAMAFNGALIGAVLALTYRAGFGFDLVTFMVGHGVVELSCIFLAGGAGLLIGSAILLPGDLSRADALRLRALDAIRLIAGCVPLLIVAGTIEGFISPAPISPIIKFAIGITTGIALYSYLLLAGRETQQSVKSVPPAVASV
;
A
#
# COMPACT_ATOMS: atom_id res chain seq x y z
N THR A 1 -10.57 -21.41 -7.90
CA THR A 1 -10.60 -21.00 -9.33
C THR A 1 -11.96 -20.35 -9.61
N TRP A 2 -12.18 -19.70 -10.75
CA TRP A 2 -13.50 -19.08 -11.07
C TRP A 2 -14.70 -20.04 -10.92
N ARG A 3 -14.44 -21.35 -10.97
CA ARG A 3 -15.44 -22.44 -10.86
C ARG A 3 -15.68 -22.93 -9.43
N ASP A 4 -14.80 -22.63 -8.49
CA ASP A 4 -14.83 -23.17 -7.13
C ASP A 4 -14.66 -22.02 -6.13
N PRO A 5 -15.71 -21.62 -5.37
CA PRO A 5 -15.64 -20.54 -4.38
C PRO A 5 -14.72 -20.85 -3.20
N ASP A 6 -14.39 -22.11 -2.95
CA ASP A 6 -13.60 -22.52 -1.79
C ASP A 6 -12.13 -22.11 -1.93
N PHE A 7 -11.72 -21.67 -3.13
CA PHE A 7 -10.44 -21.00 -3.35
C PHE A 7 -10.21 -19.80 -2.41
N SER A 8 -11.29 -19.14 -1.99
CA SER A 8 -11.23 -17.99 -1.11
C SER A 8 -10.87 -18.36 0.33
N GLU A 9 -11.04 -19.63 0.73
CA GLU A 9 -10.57 -20.15 2.03
C GLU A 9 -9.04 -20.12 2.11
N PHE A 10 -8.36 -20.50 1.03
CA PHE A 10 -6.90 -20.41 0.94
C PHE A 10 -6.39 -18.97 1.01
N ALA A 11 -7.20 -18.01 0.55
CA ALA A 11 -6.91 -16.59 0.65
C ALA A 11 -7.31 -15.97 2.00
N GLY A 12 -7.83 -16.77 2.94
CA GLY A 12 -8.20 -16.33 4.29
C GLY A 12 -9.59 -15.71 4.42
N VAL A 13 -10.47 -15.86 3.42
CA VAL A 13 -11.85 -15.34 3.49
C VAL A 13 -12.71 -16.25 4.37
N ASN A 14 -13.07 -15.78 5.55
CA ASN A 14 -13.89 -16.54 6.51
C ASN A 14 -15.29 -16.88 5.95
N PRO A 15 -15.88 -18.06 6.27
CA PRO A 15 -17.27 -18.43 5.94
C PRO A 15 -18.32 -17.33 6.12
N VAL A 16 -18.28 -16.57 7.21
CA VAL A 16 -19.24 -15.48 7.48
C VAL A 16 -19.16 -14.39 6.41
N PHE A 17 -17.94 -14.00 6.04
CA PHE A 17 -17.74 -12.96 5.04
C PHE A 17 -18.13 -13.45 3.64
N ARG A 18 -17.90 -14.73 3.33
CA ARG A 18 -18.41 -15.36 2.10
C ARG A 18 -19.92 -15.33 2.04
N TYR A 19 -20.61 -15.59 3.17
CA TYR A 19 -22.07 -15.49 3.26
C TYR A 19 -22.58 -14.05 3.04
N ILE A 20 -21.91 -13.05 3.62
CA ILE A 20 -22.21 -11.63 3.39
C ILE A 20 -22.12 -11.31 1.89
N ILE A 21 -21.02 -11.72 1.24
CA ILE A 21 -20.81 -11.51 -0.19
C ILE A 21 -21.86 -12.25 -1.02
N SER A 22 -22.12 -13.52 -0.74
CA SER A 22 -23.11 -14.30 -1.50
C SER A 22 -24.53 -13.74 -1.36
N SER A 23 -24.82 -13.12 -0.22
CA SER A 23 -26.09 -12.46 0.08
C SER A 23 -26.19 -11.05 -0.50
N ARG A 24 -25.15 -10.58 -1.23
CA ARG A 24 -25.06 -9.24 -1.82
C ARG A 24 -25.20 -8.11 -0.80
N ILE A 25 -24.72 -8.33 0.41
CA ILE A 25 -24.69 -7.30 1.44
C ILE A 25 -23.43 -6.45 1.23
N HIS A 26 -23.61 -5.17 0.95
CA HIS A 26 -22.52 -4.20 0.89
C HIS A 26 -22.04 -3.87 2.31
N TRP A 27 -21.10 -4.64 2.83
CA TRP A 27 -20.62 -4.47 4.21
C TRP A 27 -20.03 -3.07 4.45
N TRP A 28 -19.50 -2.42 3.42
CA TRP A 28 -18.99 -1.06 3.50
C TRP A 28 -20.08 0.00 3.61
N GLU A 29 -21.35 -0.30 3.30
CA GLU A 29 -22.46 0.64 3.53
C GLU A 29 -22.75 0.82 5.01
N SER A 30 -22.41 -0.16 5.87
CA SER A 30 -22.45 0.04 7.32
C SER A 30 -21.51 1.16 7.79
N ALA A 31 -20.53 1.57 6.96
CA ALA A 31 -19.71 2.76 7.19
C ALA A 31 -20.52 4.06 7.12
N ASN A 32 -21.61 4.10 6.34
CA ASN A 32 -22.49 5.28 6.25
C ASN A 32 -23.33 5.45 7.52
N ASP A 33 -23.79 4.35 8.13
CA ASP A 33 -24.66 4.39 9.31
C ASP A 33 -23.92 4.74 10.60
N ALA A 34 -22.59 4.50 10.65
CA ALA A 34 -21.76 4.65 11.85
C ALA A 34 -20.78 5.85 11.85
N ASN A 35 -20.75 6.69 10.81
CA ASN A 35 -19.81 7.81 10.62
C ASN A 35 -18.31 7.41 10.65
N GLN A 36 -17.44 8.43 10.49
CA GLN A 36 -15.96 8.45 10.43
C GLN A 36 -15.24 7.40 11.30
N VAL A 37 -15.81 6.96 12.42
CA VAL A 37 -15.27 5.92 13.31
C VAL A 37 -15.04 4.59 12.58
N PHE A 38 -15.94 4.19 11.68
CA PHE A 38 -15.76 2.95 10.91
C PHE A 38 -14.65 3.07 9.86
N SER A 39 -14.55 4.23 9.18
CA SER A 39 -13.44 4.50 8.27
C SER A 39 -12.10 4.60 8.99
N VAL A 40 -12.06 5.14 10.20
CA VAL A 40 -10.85 5.07 11.06
C VAL A 40 -10.46 3.61 11.32
N GLY A 41 -11.43 2.71 11.49
CA GLY A 41 -11.19 1.28 11.62
C GLY A 41 -10.58 0.64 10.37
N ILE A 42 -11.09 0.95 9.17
CA ILE A 42 -10.53 0.41 7.91
C ILE A 42 -9.15 1.00 7.63
N MET A 43 -8.99 2.32 7.79
CA MET A 43 -7.69 3.00 7.68
C MET A 43 -6.67 2.40 8.68
N ALA A 44 -7.07 2.14 9.92
CA ALA A 44 -6.21 1.49 10.91
C ALA A 44 -5.79 0.08 10.48
N ASN A 45 -6.69 -0.68 9.83
CA ASN A 45 -6.35 -1.97 9.26
C ASN A 45 -5.35 -1.85 8.10
N ASN A 46 -5.51 -0.88 7.19
CA ASN A 46 -4.58 -0.65 6.09
C ASN A 46 -3.20 -0.19 6.60
N ILE A 47 -3.16 0.66 7.64
CA ILE A 47 -1.94 1.02 8.36
C ILE A 47 -1.29 -0.22 8.98
N TRP A 48 -2.08 -1.08 9.63
CA TRP A 48 -1.58 -2.31 10.23
C TRP A 48 -0.95 -3.24 9.20
N VAL A 49 -1.61 -3.47 8.06
CA VAL A 49 -1.08 -4.26 6.93
C VAL A 49 0.23 -3.66 6.41
N MET A 50 0.29 -2.34 6.25
CA MET A 50 1.51 -1.64 5.84
C MET A 50 2.66 -1.88 6.82
N PHE A 51 2.41 -1.73 8.13
CA PHE A 51 3.42 -1.98 9.16
C PHE A 51 3.85 -3.45 9.21
N GLN A 52 2.94 -4.41 9.01
CA GLN A 52 3.29 -5.83 8.92
C GLN A 52 4.22 -6.11 7.73
N ALA A 53 3.90 -5.55 6.56
CA ALA A 53 4.73 -5.69 5.36
C ALA A 53 6.15 -5.16 5.59
N PHE A 54 6.30 -4.04 6.31
CA PHE A 54 7.58 -3.50 6.70
C PHE A 54 8.30 -4.32 7.78
N ALA A 55 7.65 -4.54 8.93
CA ALA A 55 8.26 -5.13 10.12
C ALA A 55 8.72 -6.57 9.89
N PHE A 56 7.97 -7.34 9.10
CA PHE A 56 8.35 -8.70 8.74
C PHE A 56 9.57 -8.78 7.82
N GLY A 57 10.06 -7.63 7.34
CA GLY A 57 11.34 -7.51 6.64
C GLY A 57 12.52 -7.98 7.49
N ALA A 58 12.44 -7.83 8.81
CA ALA A 58 13.43 -8.33 9.76
C ALA A 58 13.58 -9.86 9.70
N LEU A 59 12.57 -10.59 9.21
CA LEU A 59 12.60 -12.03 8.96
C LEU A 59 13.24 -12.33 7.59
N LEU A 60 14.40 -11.72 7.33
CA LEU A 60 15.18 -11.88 6.10
C LEU A 60 14.41 -11.53 4.82
N GLY A 61 13.39 -10.67 4.92
CA GLY A 61 12.51 -10.29 3.81
C GLY A 61 11.45 -11.34 3.43
N ILE A 62 11.57 -12.59 3.88
CA ILE A 62 10.60 -13.66 3.58
C ILE A 62 9.22 -13.31 4.16
N GLY A 63 9.20 -12.81 5.41
CA GLY A 63 7.96 -12.41 6.05
C GLY A 63 7.26 -11.26 5.32
N THR A 64 8.01 -10.30 4.76
CA THR A 64 7.45 -9.23 3.91
C THR A 64 6.80 -9.80 2.66
N LEU A 65 7.49 -10.69 1.93
CA LEU A 65 6.94 -11.31 0.72
C LEU A 65 5.67 -12.10 1.01
N TRP A 66 5.69 -12.88 2.09
CA TRP A 66 4.51 -13.63 2.55
C TRP A 66 3.35 -12.69 2.88
N ALA A 67 3.58 -11.62 3.66
CA ALA A 67 2.53 -10.67 4.02
C ALA A 67 1.93 -9.98 2.79
N MET A 68 2.76 -9.55 1.84
CA MET A 68 2.29 -8.92 0.60
C MET A 68 1.50 -9.91 -0.27
N ALA A 69 1.99 -11.13 -0.44
CA ALA A 69 1.32 -12.16 -1.22
C ALA A 69 -0.03 -12.54 -0.59
N PHE A 70 -0.10 -12.69 0.72
CA PHE A 70 -1.32 -13.01 1.45
C PHE A 70 -2.35 -11.89 1.34
N ASN A 71 -1.96 -10.64 1.59
CA ASN A 71 -2.87 -9.49 1.46
C ASN A 71 -3.35 -9.29 0.01
N GLY A 72 -2.46 -9.47 -0.98
CA GLY A 72 -2.84 -9.44 -2.39
C GLY A 72 -3.83 -10.54 -2.77
N ALA A 73 -3.60 -11.76 -2.29
CA ALA A 73 -4.51 -12.88 -2.49
C ALA A 73 -5.89 -12.64 -1.84
N LEU A 74 -5.92 -12.09 -0.62
CA LEU A 74 -7.14 -11.74 0.09
C LEU A 74 -7.98 -10.72 -0.68
N ILE A 75 -7.37 -9.60 -1.10
CA ILE A 75 -8.06 -8.57 -1.90
C ILE A 75 -8.58 -9.16 -3.22
N GLY A 76 -7.74 -9.95 -3.91
CA GLY A 76 -8.12 -10.62 -5.15
C GLY A 76 -9.29 -11.59 -4.97
N ALA A 77 -9.32 -12.34 -3.88
CA ALA A 77 -10.41 -13.26 -3.56
C ALA A 77 -11.72 -12.51 -3.28
N VAL A 78 -11.69 -11.43 -2.49
CA VAL A 78 -12.87 -10.61 -2.20
C VAL A 78 -13.42 -9.97 -3.49
N LEU A 79 -12.56 -9.41 -4.34
CA LEU A 79 -12.98 -8.90 -5.66
C LEU A 79 -13.60 -10.00 -6.52
N ALA A 80 -12.95 -11.15 -6.66
CA ALA A 80 -13.48 -12.24 -7.47
C ALA A 80 -14.84 -12.76 -6.96
N LEU A 81 -15.02 -12.87 -5.64
CA LEU A 81 -16.30 -13.27 -5.04
C LEU A 81 -17.40 -12.23 -5.29
N THR A 82 -17.11 -10.94 -5.15
CA THR A 82 -18.11 -9.86 -5.40
C THR A 82 -18.48 -9.74 -6.88
N TYR A 83 -17.51 -9.89 -7.80
CA TYR A 83 -17.81 -9.99 -9.24
C TYR A 83 -18.69 -11.19 -9.56
N ARG A 84 -18.44 -12.34 -8.94
CA ARG A 84 -19.28 -13.54 -9.10
C ARG A 84 -20.68 -13.36 -8.50
N ALA A 85 -20.80 -12.66 -7.38
CA ALA A 85 -22.08 -12.36 -6.76
C ALA A 85 -22.89 -11.30 -7.54
N GLY A 86 -22.24 -10.53 -8.43
CA GLY A 86 -22.87 -9.60 -9.36
C GLY A 86 -22.76 -8.12 -8.99
N PHE A 87 -21.95 -7.77 -7.98
CA PHE A 87 -21.79 -6.38 -7.49
C PHE A 87 -20.31 -5.95 -7.38
N GLY A 88 -19.40 -6.65 -8.06
CA GLY A 88 -17.96 -6.33 -8.03
C GLY A 88 -17.63 -4.90 -8.48
N PHE A 89 -18.41 -4.32 -9.39
CA PHE A 89 -18.26 -2.92 -9.81
C PHE A 89 -18.56 -1.94 -8.68
N ASP A 90 -19.47 -2.27 -7.77
CA ASP A 90 -19.81 -1.43 -6.62
C ASP A 90 -18.64 -1.38 -5.63
N LEU A 91 -18.01 -2.54 -5.39
CA LEU A 91 -16.79 -2.62 -4.57
C LEU A 91 -15.63 -1.85 -5.21
N VAL A 92 -15.40 -2.00 -6.52
CA VAL A 92 -14.34 -1.24 -7.21
C VAL A 92 -14.60 0.26 -7.14
N THR A 93 -15.86 0.68 -7.31
CA THR A 93 -16.25 2.09 -7.20
C THR A 93 -16.04 2.65 -5.80
N PHE A 94 -16.26 1.84 -4.77
CA PHE A 94 -15.93 2.17 -3.39
C PHE A 94 -14.40 2.33 -3.21
N MET A 95 -13.62 1.36 -3.70
CA MET A 95 -12.16 1.31 -3.47
C MET A 95 -11.35 2.34 -4.29
N VAL A 96 -11.78 2.66 -5.52
CA VAL A 96 -10.92 3.34 -6.51
C VAL A 96 -10.41 4.71 -6.05
N GLY A 97 -11.18 5.44 -5.23
CA GLY A 97 -10.81 6.77 -4.76
C GLY A 97 -9.55 6.79 -3.88
N HIS A 98 -9.40 5.79 -3.01
CA HIS A 98 -8.32 5.71 -2.03
C HIS A 98 -7.30 4.60 -2.35
N GLY A 99 -7.76 3.49 -2.94
CA GLY A 99 -6.99 2.25 -3.06
C GLY A 99 -5.70 2.38 -3.86
N VAL A 100 -5.61 3.29 -4.84
CA VAL A 100 -4.37 3.53 -5.60
C VAL A 100 -3.24 4.01 -4.67
N VAL A 101 -3.57 4.92 -3.76
CA VAL A 101 -2.60 5.49 -2.81
C VAL A 101 -2.25 4.45 -1.75
N GLU A 102 -3.23 3.76 -1.19
CA GLU A 102 -3.00 2.76 -0.13
C GLU A 102 -2.17 1.57 -0.62
N LEU A 103 -2.51 1.00 -1.78
CA LEU A 103 -1.74 -0.09 -2.36
C LEU A 103 -0.30 0.36 -2.63
N SER A 104 -0.10 1.57 -3.14
CA SER A 104 1.24 2.13 -3.34
C SER A 104 2.02 2.24 -2.03
N CYS A 105 1.38 2.70 -0.93
CA CYS A 105 2.00 2.72 0.40
C CYS A 105 2.37 1.32 0.90
N ILE A 106 1.52 0.31 0.68
CA ILE A 106 1.82 -1.09 1.04
C ILE A 106 3.03 -1.60 0.24
N PHE A 107 3.11 -1.30 -1.06
CA PHE A 107 4.27 -1.66 -1.89
C PHE A 107 5.56 -0.95 -1.45
N LEU A 108 5.48 0.34 -1.12
CA LEU A 108 6.62 1.10 -0.59
C LEU A 108 7.11 0.53 0.75
N ALA A 109 6.19 0.17 1.64
CA ALA A 109 6.51 -0.46 2.92
C ALA A 109 7.07 -1.87 2.77
N GLY A 110 6.55 -2.63 1.80
CA GLY A 110 7.15 -3.91 1.39
C GLY A 110 8.58 -3.73 0.89
N GLY A 111 8.82 -2.75 0.02
CA GLY A 111 10.18 -2.38 -0.40
C GLY A 111 11.09 -2.01 0.76
N ALA A 112 10.59 -1.22 1.72
CA ALA A 112 11.29 -0.88 2.96
C ALA A 112 11.62 -2.12 3.81
N GLY A 113 10.68 -3.08 3.93
CA GLY A 113 10.92 -4.35 4.61
C GLY A 113 12.00 -5.20 3.92
N LEU A 114 11.99 -5.24 2.58
CA LEU A 114 13.03 -5.92 1.79
C LEU A 114 14.39 -5.24 1.89
N LEU A 115 14.45 -3.90 2.05
CA LEU A 115 15.69 -3.19 2.36
C LEU A 115 16.30 -3.65 3.69
N ILE A 116 15.47 -3.84 4.72
CA ILE A 116 15.91 -4.40 6.01
C ILE A 116 16.37 -5.85 5.86
N GLY A 117 15.57 -6.71 5.22
CA GLY A 117 15.90 -8.12 5.03
C GLY A 117 17.19 -8.32 4.23
N SER A 118 17.36 -7.53 3.17
CA SER A 118 18.59 -7.55 2.37
C SER A 118 19.81 -7.07 3.16
N ALA A 119 19.67 -6.16 4.13
CA ALA A 119 20.80 -5.70 4.96
C ALA A 119 21.40 -6.86 5.78
N ILE A 120 20.55 -7.81 6.17
CA ILE A 120 20.94 -8.97 6.98
C ILE A 120 21.52 -10.07 6.07
N LEU A 121 20.88 -10.33 4.93
CA LEU A 121 21.26 -11.39 3.99
C LEU A 121 22.47 -11.04 3.12
N LEU A 122 22.51 -9.81 2.61
CA LEU A 122 23.45 -9.33 1.60
C LEU A 122 24.05 -7.98 2.02
N PRO A 123 24.88 -7.95 3.08
CA PRO A 123 25.47 -6.72 3.60
C PRO A 123 26.59 -6.15 2.71
N GLY A 124 27.14 -6.94 1.78
CA GLY A 124 28.31 -6.57 0.99
C GLY A 124 29.57 -6.50 1.86
N ASP A 125 30.35 -5.42 1.69
CA ASP A 125 31.61 -5.19 2.43
C ASP A 125 31.39 -4.66 3.86
N LEU A 126 30.14 -4.39 4.24
CA LEU A 126 29.79 -3.87 5.55
C LEU A 126 29.55 -5.01 6.56
N SER A 127 29.73 -4.70 7.84
CA SER A 127 29.15 -5.54 8.89
C SER A 127 27.62 -5.52 8.77
N ARG A 128 26.93 -6.60 9.17
CA ARG A 128 25.45 -6.62 9.16
C ARG A 128 24.85 -5.48 9.97
N ALA A 129 25.48 -5.08 11.08
CA ALA A 129 25.03 -3.97 11.90
C ALA A 129 25.11 -2.63 11.15
N ASP A 130 26.19 -2.40 10.40
CA ASP A 130 26.39 -1.15 9.66
C ASP A 130 25.52 -1.11 8.40
N ALA A 131 25.41 -2.23 7.68
CA ALA A 131 24.46 -2.38 6.58
C ALA A 131 23.02 -2.11 7.04
N LEU A 132 22.64 -2.64 8.21
CA LEU A 132 21.32 -2.43 8.79
C LEU A 132 21.09 -0.96 9.15
N ARG A 133 22.05 -0.28 9.80
CA ARG A 133 21.94 1.16 10.11
C ARG A 133 21.74 1.99 8.85
N LEU A 134 22.53 1.71 7.80
CA LEU A 134 22.45 2.46 6.55
C LEU A 134 21.09 2.25 5.87
N ARG A 135 20.67 1.00 5.66
CA ARG A 135 19.41 0.68 4.98
C ARG A 135 18.17 1.03 5.81
N ALA A 136 18.27 1.02 7.14
CA ALA A 136 17.18 1.42 8.02
C ALA A 136 16.81 2.90 7.87
N LEU A 137 17.78 3.78 7.62
CA LEU A 137 17.49 5.20 7.38
C LEU A 137 16.64 5.39 6.13
N ASP A 138 16.95 4.69 5.04
CA ASP A 138 16.17 4.74 3.81
C ASP A 138 14.81 4.08 3.98
N ALA A 139 14.74 2.95 4.68
CA ALA A 139 13.49 2.28 4.99
C ALA A 139 12.56 3.18 5.83
N ILE A 140 13.08 3.84 6.88
CA ILE A 140 12.31 4.78 7.70
C ILE A 140 11.82 5.97 6.88
N ARG A 141 12.63 6.51 5.96
CA ARG A 141 12.20 7.59 5.06
C ARG A 141 11.03 7.17 4.18
N LEU A 142 11.05 5.95 3.64
CA LEU A 142 9.93 5.40 2.85
C LEU A 142 8.66 5.30 3.69
N ILE A 143 8.74 4.73 4.90
CA ILE A 143 7.58 4.60 5.79
C ILE A 143 7.06 5.97 6.23
N ALA A 144 7.94 6.89 6.62
CA ALA A 144 7.56 8.24 7.01
C ALA A 144 6.85 8.98 5.86
N GLY A 145 7.30 8.81 4.62
CA GLY A 145 6.64 9.35 3.43
C GLY A 145 5.24 8.75 3.18
N CYS A 146 4.98 7.51 3.61
CA CYS A 146 3.67 6.87 3.45
C CYS A 146 2.62 7.42 4.43
N VAL A 147 3.02 7.94 5.60
CA VAL A 147 2.08 8.47 6.61
C VAL A 147 1.15 9.55 6.06
N PRO A 148 1.64 10.67 5.46
CA PRO A 148 0.75 11.69 4.91
C PRO A 148 -0.11 11.17 3.75
N LEU A 149 0.41 10.23 2.95
CA LEU A 149 -0.35 9.61 1.87
C LEU A 149 -1.52 8.78 2.38
N LEU A 150 -1.33 8.02 3.46
CA LEU A 150 -2.42 7.27 4.10
C LEU A 150 -3.45 8.16 4.78
N ILE A 151 -3.05 9.32 5.32
CA ILE A 151 -4.02 10.30 5.85
C ILE A 151 -4.94 10.80 4.73
N VAL A 152 -4.37 11.10 3.56
CA VAL A 152 -5.16 11.48 2.37
C VAL A 152 -6.06 10.33 1.93
N ALA A 153 -5.53 9.11 1.86
CA ALA A 153 -6.31 7.94 1.47
C ALA A 153 -7.46 7.64 2.45
N GLY A 154 -7.21 7.64 3.75
CA GLY A 154 -8.23 7.46 4.78
C GLY A 154 -9.28 8.58 4.81
N THR A 155 -8.91 9.80 4.43
CA THR A 155 -9.88 10.89 4.24
C THR A 155 -10.78 10.60 3.02
N ILE A 156 -10.23 10.12 1.91
CA ILE A 156 -11.03 9.74 0.75
C ILE A 156 -11.91 8.53 1.08
N GLU A 157 -11.39 7.56 1.82
CA GLU A 157 -12.13 6.42 2.32
C GLU A 157 -13.31 6.85 3.20
N GLY A 158 -13.09 7.71 4.18
CA GLY A 158 -14.13 8.06 5.15
C GLY A 158 -15.21 8.98 4.64
N PHE A 159 -14.90 9.83 3.66
CA PHE A 159 -15.82 10.88 3.21
C PHE A 159 -16.32 10.71 1.78
N ILE A 160 -15.51 10.16 0.88
CA ILE A 160 -15.83 10.11 -0.56
C ILE A 160 -16.29 8.70 -0.96
N SER A 161 -15.65 7.68 -0.41
CA SER A 161 -15.87 6.28 -0.82
C SER A 161 -17.28 5.79 -0.50
N PRO A 162 -17.86 6.06 0.69
CA PRO A 162 -19.22 5.65 1.01
C PRO A 162 -20.28 6.68 0.58
N ALA A 163 -19.86 7.89 0.16
CA ALA A 163 -20.78 8.94 -0.24
C ALA A 163 -21.63 8.54 -1.47
N PRO A 164 -22.92 8.93 -1.51
CA PRO A 164 -23.84 8.64 -2.61
C PRO A 164 -23.63 9.63 -3.78
N ILE A 165 -22.38 9.72 -4.26
CA ILE A 165 -21.97 10.57 -5.38
C ILE A 165 -21.69 9.73 -6.62
N SER A 166 -21.68 10.37 -7.80
CA SER A 166 -21.44 9.71 -9.08
C SER A 166 -20.14 8.88 -9.07
N PRO A 167 -20.15 7.63 -9.57
CA PRO A 167 -18.93 6.83 -9.73
C PRO A 167 -17.83 7.56 -10.49
N ILE A 168 -18.19 8.35 -11.51
CA ILE A 168 -17.24 9.13 -12.33
C ILE A 168 -16.38 10.04 -11.44
N ILE A 169 -16.96 10.64 -10.40
CA ILE A 169 -16.22 11.51 -9.46
C ILE A 169 -15.21 10.68 -8.66
N LYS A 170 -15.60 9.50 -8.17
CA LYS A 170 -14.71 8.61 -7.41
C LYS A 170 -13.53 8.14 -8.26
N PHE A 171 -13.78 7.76 -9.52
CA PHE A 171 -12.75 7.41 -10.48
C PHE A 171 -11.84 8.60 -10.81
N ALA A 172 -12.40 9.79 -11.03
CA ALA A 172 -11.61 11.00 -11.29
C ALA A 172 -10.68 11.34 -10.12
N ILE A 173 -11.16 11.20 -8.88
CA ILE A 173 -10.34 11.36 -7.67
C ILE A 173 -9.20 10.34 -7.66
N GLY A 174 -9.50 9.04 -7.86
CA GLY A 174 -8.47 7.99 -7.88
C GLY A 174 -7.41 8.18 -8.97
N ILE A 175 -7.82 8.60 -10.18
CA ILE A 175 -6.89 8.93 -11.28
C ILE A 175 -6.04 10.14 -10.91
N THR A 176 -6.65 11.19 -10.36
CA THR A 176 -5.93 12.43 -10.02
C THR A 176 -4.91 12.20 -8.90
N THR A 177 -5.31 11.51 -7.83
CA THR A 177 -4.40 11.19 -6.72
C THR A 177 -3.30 10.22 -7.16
N GLY A 178 -3.63 9.25 -8.02
CA GLY A 178 -2.66 8.37 -8.65
C GLY A 178 -1.63 9.12 -9.48
N ILE A 179 -2.06 9.98 -10.40
CA ILE A 179 -1.16 10.80 -11.22
C ILE A 179 -0.27 11.68 -10.34
N ALA A 180 -0.84 12.33 -9.32
CA ALA A 180 -0.07 13.16 -8.40
C ALA A 180 1.02 12.36 -7.66
N LEU A 181 0.65 11.20 -7.12
CA LEU A 181 1.58 10.30 -6.43
C LEU A 181 2.70 9.81 -7.36
N TYR A 182 2.37 9.27 -8.52
CA TYR A 182 3.38 8.74 -9.44
C TYR A 182 4.23 9.84 -10.07
N SER A 183 3.67 11.03 -10.30
CA SER A 183 4.46 12.20 -10.71
C SER A 183 5.48 12.57 -9.64
N TYR A 184 5.08 12.60 -8.37
CA TYR A 184 5.99 12.84 -7.26
C TYR A 184 7.09 11.76 -7.19
N LEU A 185 6.72 10.48 -7.19
CA LEU A 185 7.68 9.37 -7.08
C LEU A 185 8.69 9.33 -8.25
N LEU A 186 8.28 9.72 -9.45
CA LEU A 186 9.13 9.65 -10.65
C LEU A 186 9.94 10.91 -10.92
N LEU A 187 9.48 12.09 -10.47
CA LEU A 187 10.06 13.39 -10.82
C LEU A 187 10.78 14.07 -9.65
N ALA A 188 10.36 13.85 -8.40
CA ALA A 188 10.98 14.49 -7.25
C ALA A 188 12.43 14.00 -7.04
N GLY A 189 13.31 14.88 -6.54
CA GLY A 189 14.70 14.53 -6.18
C GLY A 189 15.69 14.45 -7.34
N ARG A 190 15.30 14.84 -8.57
CA ARG A 190 16.16 14.77 -9.77
C ARG A 190 17.28 15.82 -9.85
N GLU A 191 17.31 16.84 -8.99
CA GLU A 191 18.24 17.98 -9.15
C GLU A 191 19.61 17.89 -8.42
N THR A 192 19.96 16.78 -7.77
CA THR A 192 21.16 16.74 -6.91
C THR A 192 22.38 16.03 -7.53
N GLN A 193 22.70 16.28 -8.81
CA GLN A 193 23.87 15.67 -9.48
C GLN A 193 24.68 16.63 -10.39
N GLN A 194 24.50 17.95 -10.30
CA GLN A 194 25.27 18.91 -11.14
C GLN A 194 26.36 19.72 -10.43
N SER A 195 26.47 19.70 -9.09
CA SER A 195 27.40 20.60 -8.37
C SER A 195 28.82 20.03 -8.12
N VAL A 196 29.05 18.72 -8.21
CA VAL A 196 30.36 18.12 -7.82
C VAL A 196 31.45 18.19 -8.91
N LYS A 197 31.13 18.65 -10.13
CA LYS A 197 32.09 18.70 -11.26
C LYS A 197 32.94 19.98 -11.36
N SER A 198 32.90 20.89 -10.38
CA SER A 198 33.55 22.22 -10.51
C SER A 198 34.71 22.49 -9.53
N VAL A 199 35.47 21.48 -9.11
CA VAL A 199 36.78 21.73 -8.46
C VAL A 199 37.85 21.81 -9.55
N PRO A 200 38.41 23.00 -9.88
CA PRO A 200 39.55 23.08 -10.79
C PRO A 200 40.79 22.45 -10.12
N PRO A 201 41.68 21.80 -10.88
CA PRO A 201 42.93 21.30 -10.32
C PRO A 201 43.75 22.45 -9.75
N ALA A 202 44.23 22.27 -8.51
CA ALA A 202 45.14 23.21 -7.87
C ALA A 202 46.36 23.45 -8.76
N VAL A 203 46.62 24.72 -9.11
CA VAL A 203 47.85 25.13 -9.77
C VAL A 203 48.97 24.97 -8.75
N ALA A 204 49.75 23.90 -8.88
CA ALA A 204 51.05 23.80 -8.24
C ALA A 204 52.03 24.69 -9.04
N SER A 205 52.32 25.88 -8.53
CA SER A 205 53.44 26.70 -8.99
C SER A 205 54.60 26.58 -7.99
N VAL A 206 55.71 26.03 -8.49
CA VAL A 206 57.07 26.04 -7.94
C VAL A 206 57.61 27.46 -7.84
#